data_AF-A0A942BLF3-F1
#
_entry.id   AF-A0A942BLF3-F1
#
_cell.length_a   1.000
_cell.length_b   1.000
_cell.length_c   1.000
_cell.angle_alpha   90.00
_cell.angle_beta   90.00
_cell.angle_gamma   90.00
#
_symmetry.space_group_name_H-M   'P 1'
#
loop_
_entity.id
_entity.type
_entity.pdbx_description
1 polymer ?
#
loop_
_entity_poly.entity_id
_entity_poly.type
_entity_poly.pdbx_seq_one_letter_code
_entity_poly.pdbx_strand_id
1 'polypeptide(L)'
;MSLRDVLFDHPSTIVLGCAIWLPLGFWVLYLVQKMVMAEIDALVGLIGIVIALVIGFLALKPPDPRLTPVLFVGTLLTMMMYPAVSRALNQRALDQVEIEAAEDQYELILMNPNNRVAMFRLAKSMYKRGLVGSAIALAEISVEGMPGNVVYEERRSIAMWKRSQLPIATTLACLECGHQNALQSLRCERCGCKHLMDHLAGRWVGKKLARQWLGAWAACMLALIGLPLIFMKLEGGIAFLCAGGVLLMVAGILVYALAAGERR
;
A
#
# COMPACT_ATOMS: atom_id res chain seq x y z
N MET A 1 -0.99 -43.03 -2.83
CA MET A 1 -2.36 -43.12 -3.37
C MET A 1 -2.26 -43.15 -4.88
N SER A 2 -2.80 -44.17 -5.55
CA SER A 2 -2.75 -44.22 -7.01
C SER A 2 -3.72 -43.19 -7.57
N LEU A 3 -3.42 -42.63 -8.75
CA LEU A 3 -4.26 -41.60 -9.39
C LEU A 3 -5.68 -42.12 -9.68
N ARG A 4 -5.81 -43.44 -9.80
CA ARG A 4 -7.07 -44.16 -10.00
C ARG A 4 -7.99 -44.10 -8.78
N ASP A 5 -7.44 -44.24 -7.57
CA ASP A 5 -8.24 -44.28 -6.32
C ASP A 5 -8.87 -42.92 -6.03
N VAL A 6 -8.11 -41.84 -6.22
CA VAL A 6 -8.60 -40.46 -6.10
C VAL A 6 -9.73 -40.17 -7.11
N LEU A 7 -9.66 -40.79 -8.30
CA LEU A 7 -10.59 -40.56 -9.40
C LEU A 7 -11.98 -41.10 -9.16
N PHE A 8 -12.09 -42.25 -8.47
CA PHE A 8 -13.38 -42.88 -8.20
C PHE A 8 -14.00 -42.46 -6.87
N ASP A 9 -13.18 -42.15 -5.85
CA ASP A 9 -13.70 -41.85 -4.52
C ASP A 9 -14.11 -40.38 -4.34
N HIS A 10 -13.45 -39.43 -5.04
CA HIS A 10 -13.65 -37.99 -4.83
C HIS A 10 -13.68 -37.19 -6.15
N PRO A 11 -14.73 -37.37 -6.99
CA PRO A 11 -14.82 -36.69 -8.29
C PRO A 11 -14.77 -35.16 -8.21
N SER A 12 -15.23 -34.58 -7.09
CA SER A 12 -15.16 -33.13 -6.84
C SER A 12 -13.73 -32.58 -6.79
N THR A 13 -12.76 -33.37 -6.32
CA THR A 13 -11.36 -32.93 -6.22
C THR A 13 -10.70 -32.77 -7.59
N ILE A 14 -11.05 -33.63 -8.55
CA ILE A 14 -10.54 -33.54 -9.93
C ILE A 14 -11.16 -32.35 -10.64
N VAL A 15 -12.47 -32.18 -10.52
CA VAL A 15 -13.16 -31.03 -11.14
C VAL A 15 -12.59 -29.72 -10.60
N LEU A 16 -12.39 -29.61 -9.28
CA LEU A 16 -11.76 -28.42 -8.66
C LEU A 16 -10.29 -28.28 -9.04
N GLY A 17 -9.54 -29.38 -9.10
CA GLY A 17 -8.13 -29.41 -9.52
C GLY A 17 -7.94 -29.02 -10.99
N CYS A 18 -8.91 -29.30 -11.87
CA CYS A 18 -8.93 -28.77 -13.23
C CYS A 18 -9.38 -27.30 -13.24
N ALA A 19 -10.41 -26.95 -12.46
CA ALA A 19 -10.96 -25.60 -12.42
C ALA A 19 -9.96 -24.56 -11.91
N ILE A 20 -9.02 -24.92 -11.01
CA ILE A 20 -7.99 -24.01 -10.49
C ILE A 20 -7.03 -23.50 -11.57
N TRP A 21 -6.87 -24.22 -12.69
CA TRP A 21 -6.01 -23.77 -13.78
C TRP A 21 -6.59 -22.57 -14.53
N LEU A 22 -7.91 -22.33 -14.46
CA LEU A 22 -8.53 -21.15 -15.06
C LEU A 22 -8.06 -19.85 -14.37
N PRO A 23 -8.21 -19.66 -13.03
CA PRO A 23 -7.70 -18.48 -12.36
C PRO A 23 -6.16 -18.41 -12.37
N LEU A 24 -5.45 -19.55 -12.27
CA LEU A 24 -3.98 -19.55 -12.37
C LEU A 24 -3.49 -19.12 -13.75
N GLY A 25 -4.13 -19.60 -14.82
CA GLY A 25 -3.82 -19.19 -16.19
C GLY A 25 -4.04 -17.69 -16.39
N PHE A 26 -5.17 -17.16 -15.91
CA PHE A 26 -5.41 -15.73 -15.90
C PHE A 26 -4.33 -14.96 -15.11
N TRP A 27 -3.97 -15.45 -13.92
CA TRP A 27 -2.95 -14.82 -13.08
C TRP A 27 -1.57 -14.81 -13.76
N VAL A 28 -1.16 -15.90 -14.40
CA VAL A 28 0.10 -15.98 -15.15
C VAL A 28 0.10 -14.99 -16.32
N LEU A 29 -0.97 -14.96 -17.13
CA LEU A 29 -1.09 -14.01 -18.24
C LEU A 29 -1.06 -12.55 -17.74
N TYR A 30 -1.71 -12.28 -16.61
CA TYR A 30 -1.72 -10.98 -15.97
C TYR A 30 -0.31 -10.54 -15.52
N LEU A 31 0.45 -11.43 -14.88
CA LEU A 31 1.83 -11.15 -14.48
C LEU A 31 2.73 -10.88 -15.70
N VAL A 32 2.56 -11.65 -16.78
CA VAL A 32 3.29 -11.42 -18.04
C VAL A 32 2.96 -10.05 -18.62
N GLN A 33 1.68 -9.68 -18.69
CA GLN A 33 1.27 -8.35 -19.15
C GLN A 33 1.92 -7.24 -18.31
N LYS A 34 1.96 -7.37 -16.99
CA LYS A 34 2.56 -6.38 -16.09
C LYS A 34 4.09 -6.28 -16.22
N MET A 35 4.77 -7.39 -16.46
CA MET A 35 6.20 -7.37 -16.77
C MET A 35 6.48 -6.66 -18.10
N VAL A 36 5.66 -6.92 -19.13
CA VAL A 36 5.80 -6.26 -20.45
C VAL A 36 5.58 -4.75 -20.35
N MET A 37 4.66 -4.30 -19.50
CA MET A 37 4.43 -2.88 -19.22
C MET A 37 5.49 -2.25 -18.29
N ALA A 38 6.51 -3.02 -17.88
CA ALA A 38 7.53 -2.61 -16.91
C ALA A 38 6.94 -2.10 -15.57
N GLU A 39 5.72 -2.52 -15.22
CA GLU A 39 5.10 -2.17 -13.94
C GLU A 39 5.62 -3.06 -12.80
N ILE A 40 6.07 -4.28 -13.13
CA ILE A 40 6.65 -5.24 -12.18
C ILE A 40 8.01 -5.69 -12.73
N ASP A 41 9.00 -5.77 -11.83
CA ASP A 41 10.31 -6.32 -12.15
C ASP A 41 10.21 -7.77 -12.66
N ALA A 42 10.99 -8.10 -13.69
CA ALA A 42 10.92 -9.40 -14.36
C ALA A 42 11.20 -10.57 -13.41
N LEU A 43 12.11 -10.41 -12.44
CA LEU A 43 12.42 -11.45 -11.46
C LEU A 43 11.22 -11.71 -10.54
N VAL A 44 10.55 -10.64 -10.09
CA VAL A 44 9.37 -10.74 -9.22
C VAL A 44 8.21 -11.42 -9.96
N GLY A 45 7.97 -11.04 -11.21
CA GLY A 45 6.94 -11.68 -12.04
C GLY A 45 7.24 -13.16 -12.30
N LEU A 46 8.50 -13.53 -12.58
CA LEU A 46 8.90 -14.92 -12.75
C LEU A 46 8.68 -15.75 -11.48
N ILE A 47 9.05 -15.24 -10.31
CA ILE A 47 8.80 -15.89 -9.02
C ILE A 47 7.29 -16.12 -8.82
N GLY A 48 6.46 -15.12 -9.15
CA GLY A 48 5.00 -15.24 -9.07
C GLY A 48 4.44 -16.34 -9.98
N ILE A 49 4.96 -16.49 -11.19
CA ILE A 49 4.58 -17.56 -12.13
C ILE A 49 4.98 -18.93 -11.58
N VAL A 50 6.20 -19.08 -11.04
CA VAL A 50 6.65 -20.33 -10.43
C VAL A 50 5.75 -20.71 -9.25
N ILE A 51 5.37 -19.74 -8.41
CA ILE A 51 4.43 -19.96 -7.30
C ILE A 51 3.07 -20.45 -7.83
N ALA A 52 2.53 -19.80 -8.86
CA ALA A 52 1.25 -20.20 -9.46
C ALA A 52 1.30 -21.64 -10.00
N LEU A 53 2.40 -22.03 -10.66
CA LEU A 53 2.60 -23.40 -11.15
C LEU A 53 2.72 -24.42 -10.01
N VAL A 54 3.43 -24.09 -8.92
CA VAL A 54 3.53 -24.95 -7.73
C VAL A 54 2.16 -25.14 -7.09
N ILE A 55 1.35 -24.09 -6.97
CA ILE A 55 -0.02 -24.19 -6.45
C ILE A 55 -0.88 -25.07 -7.35
N GLY A 56 -0.80 -24.89 -8.68
CA GLY A 56 -1.53 -25.73 -9.64
C GLY A 56 -1.12 -27.20 -9.57
N PHE A 57 0.17 -27.48 -9.42
CA PHE A 57 0.68 -28.83 -9.25
C PHE A 57 0.21 -29.47 -7.92
N LEU A 58 0.26 -28.73 -6.81
CA LEU A 58 -0.23 -29.18 -5.50
C LEU A 58 -1.74 -29.44 -5.51
N ALA A 59 -2.51 -28.68 -6.29
CA ALA A 59 -3.95 -28.90 -6.43
C ALA A 59 -4.30 -30.16 -7.23
N LEU A 60 -3.46 -30.58 -8.19
CA LEU A 60 -3.64 -31.82 -8.94
C LEU A 60 -3.25 -33.07 -8.14
N LYS A 61 -2.25 -32.96 -7.26
CA LYS A 61 -1.80 -34.07 -6.40
C LYS A 61 -1.84 -33.63 -4.93
N PRO A 62 -3.05 -33.40 -4.38
CA PRO A 62 -3.18 -32.95 -3.01
C PRO A 62 -2.76 -34.09 -2.06
N PRO A 63 -2.02 -33.79 -0.97
CA PRO A 63 -1.70 -34.81 0.03
C PRO A 63 -2.92 -35.25 0.84
N ASP A 64 -3.90 -34.37 0.99
CA ASP A 64 -5.20 -34.63 1.59
C ASP A 64 -6.29 -34.06 0.66
N PRO A 65 -7.30 -34.84 0.24
CA PRO A 65 -8.45 -34.39 -0.54
C PRO A 65 -9.12 -33.10 -0.02
N ARG A 66 -9.05 -32.83 1.29
CA ARG A 66 -9.63 -31.63 1.92
C ARG A 66 -8.87 -30.34 1.62
N LEU A 67 -7.61 -30.43 1.18
CA LEU A 67 -6.80 -29.25 0.87
C LEU A 67 -7.13 -28.62 -0.48
N THR A 68 -7.62 -29.39 -1.45
CA THR A 68 -7.99 -28.89 -2.77
C THR A 68 -8.97 -27.72 -2.73
N PRO A 69 -10.11 -27.78 -2.02
CA PRO A 69 -11.02 -26.63 -1.92
C PRO A 69 -10.38 -25.44 -1.20
N VAL A 70 -9.50 -25.66 -0.21
CA VAL A 70 -8.80 -24.59 0.51
C VAL A 70 -7.82 -23.86 -0.42
N LEU A 71 -7.02 -24.60 -1.20
CA LEU A 71 -6.11 -24.02 -2.19
C LEU A 71 -6.89 -23.24 -3.26
N PHE A 72 -7.99 -23.80 -3.76
CA PHE A 72 -8.86 -23.14 -4.73
C PHE A 72 -9.41 -21.82 -4.19
N VAL A 73 -10.05 -21.83 -3.00
CA VAL A 73 -10.59 -20.62 -2.38
C VAL A 73 -9.49 -19.60 -2.08
N GLY A 74 -8.32 -20.05 -1.61
CA GLY A 74 -7.16 -19.17 -1.37
C GLY A 74 -6.66 -18.49 -2.64
N THR A 75 -6.56 -19.21 -3.75
CA THR A 75 -6.18 -18.62 -5.05
C THR A 75 -7.20 -17.61 -5.56
N LEU A 76 -8.50 -17.89 -5.43
CA LEU A 76 -9.54 -16.92 -5.80
C LEU A 76 -9.48 -15.67 -4.93
N LEU A 77 -9.34 -15.83 -3.61
CA LEU A 77 -9.27 -14.71 -2.68
C LEU A 77 -8.07 -13.81 -2.99
N THR A 78 -6.91 -14.40 -3.27
CA THR A 78 -5.70 -13.64 -3.59
C THR A 78 -5.84 -12.88 -4.91
N MET A 79 -6.46 -13.49 -5.91
CA MET A 79 -6.79 -12.83 -7.17
C MET A 79 -7.80 -11.68 -7.00
N MET A 80 -8.79 -11.83 -6.12
CA MET A 80 -9.75 -10.76 -5.79
C MET A 80 -9.12 -9.61 -4.98
N MET A 81 -8.17 -9.90 -4.09
CA MET A 81 -7.46 -8.86 -3.32
C MET A 81 -6.44 -8.08 -4.15
N TYR A 82 -5.84 -8.71 -5.15
CA TYR A 82 -4.80 -8.11 -5.98
C TYR A 82 -5.15 -6.71 -6.56
N PRO A 83 -6.32 -6.46 -7.19
CA PRO A 83 -6.65 -5.15 -7.73
C PRO A 83 -6.65 -4.03 -6.68
N ALA A 84 -7.05 -4.34 -5.45
CA ALA A 84 -7.00 -3.36 -4.35
C ALA A 84 -5.55 -3.04 -3.98
N VAL A 85 -4.68 -4.06 -3.89
CA VAL A 85 -3.25 -3.88 -3.62
C VAL A 85 -2.57 -3.09 -4.75
N SER A 86 -2.82 -3.45 -6.01
CA SER A 86 -2.23 -2.76 -7.17
C SER A 86 -2.68 -1.29 -7.24
N ARG A 87 -3.97 -1.00 -7.03
CA ARG A 87 -4.45 0.39 -6.96
C ARG A 87 -3.78 1.17 -5.84
N ALA A 88 -3.63 0.57 -4.65
CA ALA A 88 -2.97 1.21 -3.53
C ALA A 88 -1.47 1.45 -3.78
N LEU A 89 -0.79 0.57 -4.54
CA LEU A 89 0.60 0.77 -4.95
C LEU A 89 0.74 1.85 -6.02
N ASN A 90 -0.13 1.86 -7.04
CA ASN A 90 -0.10 2.86 -8.10
C ASN A 90 -0.43 4.26 -7.58
N GLN A 91 -1.41 4.37 -6.67
CA GLN A 91 -1.69 5.64 -5.99
C GLN A 91 -0.47 6.18 -5.27
N ARG A 92 0.35 5.32 -4.63
CA ARG A 92 1.59 5.77 -3.97
C ARG A 92 2.64 6.27 -4.93
N ALA A 93 2.75 5.67 -6.10
CA ALA A 93 3.69 6.13 -7.12
C ALA A 93 3.31 7.54 -7.58
N LEU A 94 2.02 7.77 -7.85
CA LEU A 94 1.49 9.09 -8.17
C LEU A 94 1.68 10.08 -7.01
N ASP A 95 1.41 9.64 -5.78
CA ASP A 95 1.62 10.47 -4.58
C ASP A 95 3.10 10.83 -4.42
N GLN A 96 4.03 9.96 -4.78
CA GLN A 96 5.46 10.25 -4.67
C GLN A 96 5.87 11.36 -5.66
N VAL A 97 5.39 11.30 -6.90
CA VAL A 97 5.63 12.35 -7.90
C VAL A 97 5.07 13.70 -7.45
N GLU A 98 3.88 13.70 -6.84
CA GLU A 98 3.31 14.94 -6.30
C GLU A 98 4.09 15.51 -5.11
N ILE A 99 4.69 14.65 -4.26
CA ILE A 99 5.56 15.08 -3.16
C ILE A 99 6.83 15.70 -3.73
N GLU A 100 7.48 15.03 -4.67
CA GLU A 100 8.71 15.50 -5.31
C GLU A 100 8.48 16.86 -5.98
N ALA A 101 7.37 17.01 -6.72
CA ALA A 101 6.99 18.29 -7.29
C ALA A 101 6.75 19.38 -6.22
N ALA A 102 6.22 19.02 -5.05
CA ALA A 102 6.05 19.96 -3.94
C ALA A 102 7.38 20.31 -3.25
N GLU A 103 8.30 19.35 -3.13
CA GLU A 103 9.67 19.57 -2.65
C GLU A 103 10.43 20.54 -3.57
N ASP A 104 10.31 20.39 -4.89
CA ASP A 104 10.89 21.33 -5.86
C ASP A 104 10.34 22.75 -5.67
N GLN A 105 9.02 22.91 -5.48
CA GLN A 105 8.42 24.23 -5.18
C GLN A 105 8.94 24.78 -3.85
N TYR A 106 9.08 23.92 -2.84
CA TYR A 106 9.60 24.31 -1.54
C TYR A 106 11.04 24.82 -1.63
N GLU A 107 11.90 24.14 -2.37
CA GLU A 107 13.29 24.58 -2.58
C GLU A 107 13.37 25.88 -3.37
N LEU A 108 12.51 26.05 -4.37
CA LEU A 108 12.40 27.31 -5.11
C LEU A 108 12.00 28.49 -4.21
N ILE A 109 11.12 28.27 -3.23
CA ILE A 109 10.73 29.30 -2.24
C ILE A 109 11.90 29.61 -1.29
N LEU A 110 12.69 28.60 -0.91
CA LEU A 110 13.88 28.83 -0.08
C LEU A 110 14.95 29.65 -0.81
N MET A 111 15.14 29.41 -2.11
CA MET A 111 16.09 30.17 -2.93
C MET A 111 15.56 31.58 -3.24
N ASN A 112 14.26 31.72 -3.49
CA ASN A 112 13.61 32.99 -3.76
C ASN A 112 12.30 33.13 -2.95
N PRO A 113 12.37 33.71 -1.74
CA PRO A 113 11.20 33.90 -0.87
C PRO A 113 10.11 34.80 -1.47
N ASN A 114 10.45 35.61 -2.48
CA ASN A 114 9.50 36.47 -3.17
C ASN A 114 8.77 35.75 -4.32
N ASN A 115 9.05 34.47 -4.57
CA ASN A 115 8.33 33.69 -5.58
C ASN A 115 6.96 33.25 -5.07
N ARG A 116 6.02 34.19 -5.13
CA ARG A 116 4.63 34.01 -4.68
C ARG A 116 3.89 32.93 -5.47
N VAL A 117 4.20 32.75 -6.75
CA VAL A 117 3.61 31.68 -7.58
C VAL A 117 3.99 30.30 -7.03
N ALA A 118 5.25 30.11 -6.65
CA ALA A 118 5.70 28.86 -6.03
C ALA A 118 5.02 28.63 -4.67
N MET A 119 4.87 29.68 -3.85
CA MET A 119 4.13 29.60 -2.58
C MET A 119 2.67 29.14 -2.78
N PHE A 120 1.96 29.72 -3.75
CA PHE A 120 0.57 29.31 -4.01
C PHE A 120 0.48 27.87 -4.54
N ARG A 121 1.40 27.46 -5.42
CA ARG A 121 1.46 26.07 -5.92
C ARG A 121 1.72 25.07 -4.79
N LEU A 122 2.66 25.40 -3.89
CA LEU A 122 2.94 24.59 -2.71
C LEU A 122 1.69 24.48 -1.82
N ALA A 123 1.02 25.60 -1.54
CA ALA A 123 -0.22 25.63 -0.79
C ALA A 123 -1.32 24.75 -1.42
N LYS A 124 -1.46 24.77 -2.75
CA LYS A 124 -2.43 23.91 -3.46
C LYS A 124 -2.12 22.42 -3.28
N SER A 125 -0.84 22.02 -3.36
CA SER A 125 -0.41 20.64 -3.10
C SER A 125 -0.70 20.23 -1.65
N MET A 126 -0.51 21.14 -0.70
CA MET A 126 -0.86 20.91 0.71
C MET A 126 -2.36 20.75 0.95
N TYR A 127 -3.18 21.59 0.31
CA TYR A 127 -4.64 21.51 0.41
C TYR A 127 -5.16 20.15 -0.08
N LYS A 128 -4.68 19.70 -1.25
CA LYS A 128 -5.04 18.40 -1.83
C LYS A 128 -4.75 17.21 -0.89
N ARG A 129 -3.76 17.35 -0.01
CA ARG A 129 -3.33 16.31 0.95
C ARG A 129 -3.95 16.46 2.33
N GLY A 130 -4.90 17.37 2.51
CA GLY A 130 -5.62 17.56 3.77
C GLY A 130 -4.90 18.43 4.79
N LEU A 131 -3.75 19.04 4.45
CA LEU A 131 -3.07 20.04 5.29
C LEU A 131 -3.72 21.42 5.13
N VAL A 132 -5.03 21.49 5.35
CA VAL A 132 -5.86 22.63 4.94
C VAL A 132 -5.46 23.93 5.66
N GLY A 133 -5.19 23.88 6.97
CA GLY A 133 -4.79 25.06 7.74
C GLY A 133 -3.51 25.71 7.22
N SER A 134 -2.44 24.90 7.08
CA SER A 134 -1.16 25.38 6.55
C SER A 134 -1.25 25.79 5.08
N ALA A 135 -2.07 25.09 4.28
CA ALA A 135 -2.32 25.46 2.90
C ALA A 135 -2.95 26.85 2.78
N ILE A 136 -3.99 27.15 3.58
CA ILE A 136 -4.65 28.46 3.54
C ILE A 136 -3.70 29.56 4.01
N ALA A 137 -3.01 29.36 5.15
CA ALA A 137 -2.07 30.34 5.68
C ALA A 137 -0.97 30.69 4.67
N LEU A 138 -0.39 29.68 4.00
CA LEU A 138 0.62 29.89 2.97
C LEU A 138 0.05 30.54 1.70
N ALA A 139 -1.16 30.17 1.30
CA ALA A 139 -1.82 30.76 0.13
C ALA A 139 -2.19 32.23 0.36
N GLU A 140 -2.60 32.62 1.56
CA GLU A 140 -2.88 34.03 1.90
C GLU A 140 -1.63 34.89 1.76
N ILE A 141 -0.49 34.43 2.29
CA ILE A 141 0.80 35.08 2.13
C ILE A 141 1.15 35.20 0.64
N SER A 142 0.84 34.18 -0.16
CA SER A 142 1.16 34.21 -1.60
C SER A 142 0.40 35.29 -2.39
N VAL A 143 -0.78 35.73 -1.93
CA VAL A 143 -1.59 36.75 -2.64
C VAL A 143 -1.53 38.12 -1.96
N GLU A 144 -0.86 38.22 -0.82
CA GLU A 144 -0.74 39.45 -0.04
C GLU A 144 0.01 40.53 -0.82
N GLY A 145 -0.54 41.75 -0.85
CA GLY A 145 0.03 42.89 -1.57
C GLY A 145 -0.13 42.85 -3.10
N MET A 146 -0.75 41.81 -3.67
CA MET A 146 -1.01 41.74 -5.12
C MET A 146 -2.34 42.38 -5.52
N PRO A 147 -2.39 43.06 -6.68
CA PRO A 147 -3.62 43.65 -7.18
C PRO A 147 -4.64 42.56 -7.52
N GLY A 148 -5.89 42.76 -7.09
CA GLY A 148 -6.92 41.72 -7.09
C GLY A 148 -7.31 41.19 -8.48
N ASN A 149 -7.07 41.95 -9.54
CA ASN A 149 -7.30 41.54 -10.93
C ASN A 149 -6.27 40.50 -11.42
N VAL A 150 -5.04 40.50 -10.89
CA VAL A 150 -3.99 39.55 -11.29
C VAL A 150 -4.17 38.20 -10.59
N VAL A 151 -4.64 38.21 -9.34
CA VAL A 151 -4.77 37.00 -8.49
C VAL A 151 -6.23 36.61 -8.21
N TYR A 152 -7.12 36.86 -9.17
CA TYR A 152 -8.55 36.59 -8.99
C TYR A 152 -8.83 35.10 -8.74
N GLU A 153 -8.17 34.21 -9.50
CA GLU A 153 -8.37 32.77 -9.39
C GLU A 153 -7.83 32.20 -8.08
N GLU A 154 -6.68 32.68 -7.62
CA GLU A 154 -6.05 32.31 -6.37
C GLU A 154 -6.93 32.72 -5.18
N ARG A 155 -7.40 33.98 -5.17
CA ARG A 155 -8.30 34.47 -4.13
C ARG A 155 -9.62 33.71 -4.12
N ARG A 156 -10.17 33.36 -5.29
CA ARG A 156 -11.37 32.52 -5.40
C ARG A 156 -11.13 31.13 -4.81
N SER A 157 -9.98 30.53 -5.10
CA SER A 157 -9.59 29.21 -4.57
C SER A 157 -9.45 29.24 -3.05
N ILE A 158 -8.76 30.25 -2.50
CA ILE A 158 -8.63 30.44 -1.05
C ILE A 158 -10.00 30.60 -0.38
N ALA A 159 -10.90 31.41 -0.97
CA ALA A 159 -12.24 31.59 -0.45
C ALA A 159 -13.05 30.29 -0.46
N MET A 160 -12.89 29.45 -1.49
CA MET A 160 -13.50 28.11 -1.53
C MET A 160 -12.94 27.19 -0.45
N TRP A 161 -11.61 27.18 -0.26
CA TRP A 161 -10.95 26.36 0.75
C TRP A 161 -11.40 26.72 2.17
N LYS A 162 -11.51 28.01 2.48
CA LYS A 162 -12.01 28.50 3.77
C LYS A 162 -13.45 28.08 4.07
N ARG A 163 -14.32 28.00 3.06
CA ARG A 163 -15.72 27.55 3.23
C ARG A 163 -15.83 26.07 3.56
N SER A 164 -14.84 25.27 3.20
CA SER A 164 -14.86 23.81 3.39
C SER A 164 -14.51 23.34 4.81
N GLN A 165 -14.35 24.23 5.80
CA GLN A 165 -13.68 23.90 7.07
C GLN A 165 -14.55 23.83 8.34
N LEU A 166 -14.39 22.68 9.02
CA LEU A 166 -14.47 22.42 10.47
C LEU A 166 -13.23 23.03 11.20
N PRO A 167 -13.15 23.09 12.54
CA PRO A 167 -12.17 23.93 13.25
C PRO A 167 -10.72 23.72 12.79
N ILE A 168 -10.08 24.82 12.39
CA ILE A 168 -8.71 24.85 11.86
C ILE A 168 -7.74 24.81 13.04
N ALA A 169 -6.87 23.80 13.08
CA ALA A 169 -5.74 23.81 14.01
C ALA A 169 -4.85 25.02 13.71
N THR A 170 -4.55 25.85 14.71
CA THR A 170 -3.78 27.09 14.56
C THR A 170 -2.26 26.86 14.55
N THR A 171 -1.81 25.66 14.92
CA THR A 171 -0.40 25.27 14.97
C THR A 171 -0.20 23.88 14.39
N LEU A 172 1.00 23.61 13.89
CA LEU A 172 1.41 22.31 13.38
C LEU A 172 2.64 21.80 14.15
N ALA A 173 2.51 20.64 14.80
CA ALA A 173 3.61 20.03 15.54
C ALA A 173 4.69 19.49 14.59
N CYS A 174 5.95 19.77 14.88
CA CYS A 174 7.09 19.18 14.19
C CYS A 174 7.20 17.69 14.51
N LEU A 175 7.32 16.84 13.48
CA LEU A 175 7.42 15.38 13.66
C LEU A 175 8.77 14.92 14.23
N GLU A 176 9.81 15.76 14.20
CA GLU A 176 11.12 15.41 14.77
C GLU A 176 11.28 15.86 16.22
N CYS A 177 10.96 17.13 16.53
CA CYS A 177 11.20 17.70 17.86
C CYS A 177 9.92 17.97 18.68
N GLY A 178 8.74 17.75 18.12
CA GLY A 178 7.45 17.97 18.78
C GLY A 178 7.04 19.43 18.99
N HIS A 179 7.88 20.41 18.58
CA HIS A 179 7.57 21.82 18.74
C HIS A 179 6.37 22.25 17.88
N GLN A 180 5.46 23.05 18.44
CA GLN A 180 4.31 23.60 17.71
C GLN A 180 4.74 24.83 16.92
N ASN A 181 4.70 24.74 15.59
CA ASN A 181 5.07 25.85 14.71
C ASN A 181 3.82 26.55 14.17
N ALA A 182 3.99 27.80 13.77
CA ALA A 182 2.96 28.52 13.03
C ALA A 182 2.65 27.82 11.70
N LEU A 183 1.38 27.86 11.27
CA LEU A 183 0.92 27.21 10.04
C LEU A 183 1.65 27.67 8.78
N GLN A 184 2.11 28.93 8.75
CA GLN A 184 2.86 29.51 7.64
C GLN A 184 4.37 29.22 7.67
N SER A 185 4.89 28.66 8.76
CA SER A 185 6.34 28.45 8.88
C SER A 185 6.79 27.38 7.87
N LEU A 186 7.82 27.69 7.08
CA LEU A 186 8.37 26.74 6.10
C LEU A 186 9.34 25.75 6.76
N ARG A 187 10.01 26.18 7.83
CA ARG A 187 10.95 25.40 8.64
C ARG A 187 10.49 25.46 10.08
N CYS A 188 10.77 24.41 10.84
CA CYS A 188 10.47 24.45 12.26
C CYS A 188 11.41 25.45 12.96
N GLU A 189 10.82 26.29 13.81
CA GLU A 189 11.51 27.39 14.51
C GLU A 189 12.55 26.89 15.53
N ARG A 190 12.45 25.62 15.94
CA ARG A 190 13.35 24.99 16.93
C ARG A 190 14.44 24.12 16.31
N CYS A 191 14.09 23.11 15.50
CA CYS A 191 15.06 22.18 14.88
C CYS A 191 15.63 22.69 13.54
N GLY A 192 14.97 23.64 12.88
CA GLY A 192 15.30 24.03 11.49
C GLY A 192 14.90 23.02 10.41
N CYS A 193 14.29 21.90 10.79
CA CYS A 193 13.89 20.81 9.90
C CYS A 193 12.68 21.17 9.01
N LYS A 194 12.55 20.51 7.84
CA LYS A 194 11.51 20.73 6.80
C LYS A 194 10.14 20.16 7.24
N HIS A 195 9.65 20.53 8.43
CA HIS A 195 8.50 19.88 9.09
C HIS A 195 7.22 19.82 8.23
N LEU A 196 7.01 20.84 7.38
CA LEU A 196 5.87 20.90 6.47
C LEU A 196 5.90 19.79 5.43
N MET A 197 7.10 19.49 4.91
CA MET A 197 7.32 18.43 3.92
C MET A 197 7.19 17.05 4.56
N ASP A 198 7.62 16.89 5.81
CA ASP A 198 7.44 15.61 6.53
C ASP A 198 5.95 15.24 6.70
N HIS A 199 5.10 16.24 6.96
CA HIS A 199 3.65 16.08 6.98
C HIS A 199 3.08 15.80 5.58
N LEU A 200 3.52 16.56 4.57
CA LEU A 200 3.07 16.40 3.18
C LEU A 200 3.44 15.04 2.59
N ALA A 201 4.63 14.52 2.93
CA ALA A 201 5.10 13.21 2.52
C ALA A 201 4.29 12.06 3.13
N GLY A 202 3.35 12.34 4.03
CA GLY A 202 2.52 11.34 4.68
C GLY A 202 3.37 10.34 5.46
N ARG A 203 4.53 10.78 5.97
CA ARG A 203 5.56 9.96 6.62
C ARG A 203 4.99 9.14 7.79
N TRP A 204 3.82 9.51 8.30
CA TRP A 204 3.13 8.88 9.42
C TRP A 204 2.19 7.71 9.05
N VAL A 205 1.52 7.68 7.90
CA VAL A 205 0.31 6.82 7.76
C VAL A 205 0.38 5.74 6.65
N GLY A 206 1.08 5.99 5.54
CA GLY A 206 0.99 5.13 4.36
C GLY A 206 2.03 3.99 4.26
N LYS A 207 3.31 4.30 4.45
CA LYS A 207 4.42 3.38 4.09
C LYS A 207 4.46 2.13 4.98
N LYS A 208 4.31 2.30 6.29
CA LYS A 208 4.31 1.19 7.26
C LYS A 208 3.09 0.28 7.07
N LEU A 209 1.91 0.87 6.84
CA LEU A 209 0.67 0.12 6.76
C LEU A 209 0.65 -0.82 5.55
N ALA A 210 0.91 -0.37 4.32
CA ALA A 210 0.89 -1.35 3.22
C ALA A 210 2.06 -2.30 3.24
N ARG A 211 3.23 -1.93 3.80
CA ARG A 211 4.29 -2.93 4.01
C ARG A 211 3.81 -4.03 4.95
N GLN A 212 3.08 -3.67 6.01
CA GLN A 212 2.47 -4.64 6.93
C GLN A 212 1.40 -5.49 6.26
N TRP A 213 0.49 -4.90 5.48
CA TRP A 213 -0.53 -5.65 4.74
C TRP A 213 0.07 -6.59 3.69
N LEU A 214 1.08 -6.13 2.96
CA LEU A 214 1.76 -6.91 1.93
C LEU A 214 2.59 -8.04 2.57
N GLY A 215 3.21 -7.78 3.72
CA GLY A 215 3.86 -8.80 4.54
C GLY A 215 2.89 -9.85 5.09
N ALA A 216 1.72 -9.42 5.58
CA ALA A 216 0.66 -10.32 6.05
C ALA A 216 0.11 -11.19 4.90
N TRP A 217 -0.12 -10.61 3.73
CA TRP A 217 -0.53 -11.35 2.54
C TRP A 217 0.53 -12.37 2.10
N ALA A 218 1.81 -11.98 2.05
CA ALA A 218 2.90 -12.89 1.71
C ALA A 218 3.03 -14.04 2.73
N ALA A 219 2.87 -13.76 4.02
CA ALA A 219 2.86 -14.78 5.07
C ALA A 219 1.70 -15.78 4.89
N CYS A 220 0.50 -15.30 4.57
CA CYS A 220 -0.64 -16.16 4.26
C CYS A 220 -0.37 -17.06 3.05
N MET A 221 0.24 -16.54 1.98
CA MET A 221 0.60 -17.34 0.80
C MET A 221 1.66 -18.39 1.10
N LEU A 222 2.69 -18.02 1.86
CA LEU A 222 3.70 -18.97 2.32
C LEU A 222 3.11 -20.07 3.20
N ALA A 223 2.14 -19.74 4.05
CA ALA A 223 1.45 -20.74 4.86
C ALA A 223 0.56 -21.66 4.01
N LEU A 224 -0.16 -21.09 3.03
CA LEU A 224 -1.02 -21.84 2.11
C LEU A 224 -0.23 -22.90 1.33
N ILE A 225 1.01 -22.60 0.96
CA ILE A 225 1.91 -23.52 0.24
C ILE A 225 2.71 -24.42 1.21
N GLY A 226 3.21 -23.83 2.29
CA GLY A 226 4.10 -24.49 3.24
C GLY A 226 3.43 -25.55 4.09
N LEU A 227 2.18 -25.32 4.52
CA LEU A 227 1.44 -26.30 5.33
C LEU A 227 1.26 -27.64 4.59
N PRO A 228 0.74 -27.68 3.34
CA PRO A 228 0.69 -28.93 2.57
C PRO A 228 2.05 -29.61 2.43
N LEU A 229 3.12 -28.85 2.16
CA LEU A 229 4.46 -29.41 1.97
C LEU A 229 5.05 -30.03 3.24
N ILE A 230 4.78 -29.43 4.41
CA ILE A 230 5.18 -29.96 5.72
C ILE A 230 4.55 -31.34 5.93
N PHE A 231 3.24 -31.47 5.71
CA PHE A 231 2.53 -32.74 5.88
C PHE A 231 2.87 -33.78 4.80
N MET A 232 3.43 -33.37 3.65
CA MET A 232 3.93 -34.29 2.63
C MET A 232 5.30 -34.91 2.95
N LYS A 233 6.14 -34.16 3.69
CA LYS A 233 7.55 -34.53 3.88
C LYS A 233 7.87 -35.00 5.29
N LEU A 234 7.09 -34.57 6.27
CA LEU A 234 7.29 -34.92 7.66
C LEU A 234 6.13 -35.77 8.15
N GLU A 235 6.45 -36.83 8.88
CA GLU A 235 5.48 -37.72 9.51
C GLU A 235 5.43 -37.47 11.04
N GLY A 236 4.28 -37.75 11.64
CA GLY A 236 4.10 -37.75 13.10
C GLY A 236 4.19 -36.36 13.76
N GLY A 237 4.66 -36.33 15.01
CA GLY A 237 4.63 -35.13 15.86
C GLY A 237 5.45 -33.94 15.34
N ILE A 238 6.48 -34.19 14.53
CA ILE A 238 7.34 -33.14 13.96
C ILE A 238 6.56 -32.30 12.94
N ALA A 239 5.70 -32.92 12.13
CA ALA A 239 4.86 -32.21 11.17
C ALA A 239 3.89 -31.24 11.87
N PHE A 240 3.28 -31.67 12.98
CA PHE A 240 2.39 -30.83 13.79
C PHE A 240 3.12 -29.67 14.46
N LEU A 241 4.34 -29.90 14.96
CA LEU A 241 5.18 -28.83 15.53
C LEU A 241 5.54 -27.78 14.48
N CYS A 242 5.98 -28.21 13.29
CA CYS A 242 6.31 -27.29 12.19
C CYS A 242 5.07 -26.54 11.69
N ALA A 243 3.94 -27.23 11.48
CA ALA A 243 2.69 -26.61 11.06
C ALA A 243 2.15 -25.60 12.09
N GLY A 244 2.20 -25.96 13.39
CA GLY A 244 1.85 -25.06 14.49
C GLY A 244 2.75 -23.83 14.53
N GLY A 245 4.06 -23.99 14.31
CA GLY A 245 5.01 -22.88 14.20
C GLY A 245 4.70 -21.92 13.05
N VAL A 246 4.37 -22.45 11.86
CA VAL A 246 3.97 -21.62 10.71
C VAL A 246 2.67 -20.88 10.99
N LEU A 247 1.66 -21.54 11.55
CA LEU A 247 0.38 -20.91 11.89
C LEU A 247 0.54 -19.81 12.95
N LEU A 248 1.36 -20.04 13.98
CA LEU A 248 1.67 -19.03 15.00
C LEU A 248 2.42 -17.84 14.41
N MET A 249 3.35 -18.08 13.48
CA MET A 249 4.04 -17.00 12.77
C MET A 249 3.05 -16.14 11.97
N VAL A 250 2.16 -16.76 11.21
CA VAL A 250 1.14 -16.05 10.41
C VAL A 250 0.17 -15.28 11.30
N ALA A 251 -0.32 -15.92 12.37
CA ALA A 251 -1.19 -15.27 13.35
C ALA A 251 -0.49 -14.07 14.01
N GLY A 252 0.78 -14.21 14.39
CA GLY A 252 1.58 -13.10 14.93
C GLY A 252 1.74 -11.94 13.95
N ILE A 253 1.98 -12.23 12.67
CA ILE A 253 2.08 -11.20 11.61
C ILE A 253 0.73 -10.51 11.38
N LEU A 254 -0.37 -11.26 11.39
CA LEU A 254 -1.73 -10.71 11.23
C LEU A 254 -2.12 -9.84 12.43
N VAL A 255 -1.91 -10.31 13.66
CA VAL A 255 -2.16 -9.53 14.88
C VAL A 255 -1.29 -8.27 14.90
N TYR A 256 -0.02 -8.37 14.50
CA TYR A 256 0.85 -7.20 14.39
C TYR A 256 0.34 -6.20 13.34
N ALA A 257 -0.12 -6.68 12.18
CA ALA A 257 -0.69 -5.84 11.13
C ALA A 257 -2.00 -5.15 11.57
N LEU A 258 -2.88 -5.87 12.29
CA LEU A 258 -4.15 -5.35 12.81
C LEU A 258 -3.96 -4.38 13.98
N ALA A 259 -3.14 -4.73 14.97
CA ALA A 259 -2.85 -3.87 16.12
C ALA A 259 -2.05 -2.60 15.76
N ALA A 260 -1.38 -2.60 14.61
CA ALA A 260 -0.78 -1.39 14.04
C ALA A 260 -1.81 -0.49 13.33
N GLY A 261 -2.96 -1.03 12.94
CA GLY A 261 -4.10 -0.30 12.41
C GLY A 261 -4.92 0.42 13.48
N GLU A 262 -5.14 -0.21 14.64
CA GLU A 262 -5.99 0.30 15.74
C GLU A 262 -5.34 1.36 16.64
N ARG A 263 -4.00 1.48 16.68
CA ARG A 263 -3.30 2.54 17.44
C ARG A 263 -3.35 3.91 16.73
N ARG A 264 -4.50 4.25 16.15
CA ARG A 264 -4.77 5.48 15.41
C ARG A 264 -6.06 6.12 15.90
#